data_AF-A0AAU7RN72-F1
#
_entry.id   AF-A0AAU7RN72-F1
#
_cell.length_a   1.000
_cell.length_b   1.000
_cell.length_c   1.000
_cell.angle_alpha   90.00
_cell.angle_beta   90.00
_cell.angle_gamma   90.00
#
_symmetry.space_group_name_H-M   'P 1'
#
loop_
_entity.id
_entity.type
_entity.pdbx_description
1 polymer ?
#
loop_
_entity_poly.entity_id
_entity_poly.type
_entity_poly.pdbx_seq_one_letter_code
_entity_poly.pdbx_strand_id
1 'polypeptide(L)' 'MSIFDDDRPKQPSAHEIGSDLSLLSVDELKSRVALLQSEVARLEEEIATKASGRKAADSLFRF' A
#
# COMPACT_ATOMS: atom_id res chain seq x y z
N MET A 1 -17.38 -18.64 1.73
CA MET A 1 -16.12 -17.89 1.57
C MET A 1 -16.34 -16.94 0.41
N SER A 2 -16.45 -15.64 0.66
CA SER A 2 -16.91 -14.66 -0.33
C SER A 2 -15.86 -14.45 -1.43
N ILE A 3 -16.27 -14.67 -2.67
CA ILE A 3 -15.46 -14.61 -3.91
C ILE A 3 -15.51 -13.21 -4.56
N PHE A 4 -15.85 -12.16 -3.81
CA PHE A 4 -16.26 -10.86 -4.36
C PHE A 4 -15.40 -9.68 -3.88
N ASP A 5 -14.07 -9.76 -3.97
CA ASP A 5 -13.23 -8.59 -3.67
C ASP A 5 -12.10 -8.32 -4.68
N ASP A 6 -12.16 -8.92 -5.87
CA ASP A 6 -11.08 -8.80 -6.88
C ASP A 6 -11.53 -8.18 -8.22
N ASP A 7 -12.69 -7.51 -8.22
CA ASP A 7 -13.28 -6.89 -9.43
C ASP A 7 -13.61 -5.41 -9.22
N ARG A 8 -12.82 -4.72 -8.38
CA ARG A 8 -12.84 -3.26 -8.36
C ARG A 8 -12.00 -2.79 -9.55
N PRO A 9 -12.52 -1.90 -10.44
CA PRO A 9 -11.68 -1.30 -11.46
C PRO A 9 -10.49 -0.66 -10.75
N LYS A 10 -9.29 -1.20 -10.97
CA LYS A 10 -8.04 -0.62 -10.49
C LYS A 10 -8.01 0.78 -11.09
N GLN A 11 -8.27 1.79 -10.26
CA GLN A 11 -8.14 3.17 -10.69
C GLN A 11 -6.77 3.30 -11.36
N PRO A 12 -6.69 3.92 -12.54
CA PRO A 12 -5.41 4.10 -13.22
C PRO A 12 -4.43 4.69 -12.21
N SER A 13 -3.32 3.99 -12.00
CA SER A 13 -2.33 4.39 -11.01
C SER A 13 -1.87 5.80 -11.33
N ALA A 14 -2.17 6.75 -10.45
CA ALA A 14 -1.83 8.17 -10.64
C ALA A 14 -0.31 8.40 -10.81
N HIS A 15 0.49 7.39 -10.49
CA HIS A 15 1.93 7.36 -10.66
C HIS A 15 2.42 5.94 -10.99
N GLU A 16 3.45 5.85 -11.85
CA GLU A 16 4.17 4.62 -12.16
C GLU A 16 5.60 4.70 -11.60
N ILE A 17 6.02 3.65 -10.88
CA ILE A 17 7.36 3.60 -10.27
C ILE A 17 8.43 3.56 -11.35
N GLY A 18 9.39 4.50 -11.27
CA GLY A 18 10.47 4.61 -12.25
C GLY A 18 10.07 5.33 -13.55
N SER A 19 8.90 5.97 -13.60
CA SER A 19 8.50 6.81 -14.74
C SER A 19 9.49 7.96 -14.95
N ASP A 20 9.71 8.36 -16.21
CA ASP A 20 10.46 9.58 -16.51
C ASP A 20 9.83 10.81 -15.84
N LEU A 21 10.69 11.65 -15.27
CA LEU A 21 10.32 12.86 -14.53
C LEU A 21 10.65 14.14 -15.29
N SER A 22 11.28 14.04 -16.46
CA SER A 22 11.82 15.19 -17.21
C SER A 22 10.75 16.23 -17.60
N LEU A 23 9.51 15.79 -17.79
CA LEU A 23 8.38 16.63 -18.20
C LEU A 23 7.49 17.07 -17.03
N LEU A 24 7.82 16.69 -15.79
CA LEU A 24 6.99 16.99 -14.62
C LEU A 24 7.44 18.29 -13.95
N SER A 25 6.46 19.10 -13.57
CA SER A 25 6.69 20.25 -12.70
C SER A 25 6.99 19.84 -11.26
N VAL A 26 7.57 20.76 -10.49
CA VAL A 26 7.86 20.55 -9.07
C VAL A 26 6.59 20.23 -8.26
N ASP A 27 5.46 20.87 -8.57
CA ASP A 27 4.22 20.63 -7.83
C ASP A 27 3.55 19.30 -8.19
N GLU A 28 3.70 18.83 -9.44
CA GLU A 28 3.33 17.46 -9.81
C GLU A 28 4.19 16.42 -9.08
N LEU A 29 5.50 16.66 -8.97
CA LEU A 29 6.40 15.79 -8.21
C LEU A 29 6.01 15.74 -6.73
N LYS A 30 5.71 16.88 -6.10
CA LYS A 30 5.21 16.92 -4.71
C LYS A 30 3.91 16.15 -4.54
N SER A 31 2.98 16.30 -5.48
CA SER A 31 1.69 15.60 -5.45
C SER A 31 1.87 14.09 -5.55
N ARG A 32 2.77 13.62 -6.43
CA ARG A 32 3.13 12.20 -6.55
C ARG A 32 3.81 11.65 -5.29
N VAL A 33 4.73 12.42 -4.70
CA VAL A 33 5.38 12.03 -3.44
C VAL A 33 4.35 11.87 -2.32
N ALA A 34 3.41 12.81 -2.17
CA ALA A 34 2.37 12.72 -1.16
C ALA A 34 1.49 11.47 -1.32
N LEU A 35 1.12 11.14 -2.56
CA LEU A 35 0.36 9.91 -2.86
C LEU A 35 1.13 8.65 -2.47
N LEU A 36 2.41 8.58 -2.82
CA LEU A 36 3.26 7.43 -2.48
C LEU A 36 3.46 7.29 -0.97
N GLN A 37 3.67 8.39 -0.26
CA GLN A 37 3.81 8.38 1.20
C GLN A 37 2.54 7.87 1.89
N SER A 38 1.36 8.28 1.40
CA SER A 38 0.09 7.76 1.90
C SER A 38 -0.05 6.26 1.69
N GLU A 39 0.38 5.75 0.53
CA GLU A 39 0.33 4.31 0.25
C GLU A 39 1.33 3.53 1.11
N VAL A 40 2.54 4.05 1.33
CA VAL A 40 3.51 3.46 2.26
C VAL A 40 2.91 3.34 3.66
N ALA A 41 2.29 4.40 4.19
CA ALA A 41 1.68 4.38 5.51
C ALA A 41 0.58 3.31 5.63
N ARG A 42 -0.28 3.18 4.61
CA ARG A 42 -1.31 2.13 4.55
C ARG A 42 -0.69 0.72 4.55
N LEU A 43 0.38 0.51 3.79
CA LEU A 43 1.07 -0.79 3.74
C LEU A 43 1.73 -1.11 5.08
N GLU A 44 2.33 -0.13 5.75
CA GLU A 44 2.92 -0.29 7.08
C GLU A 44 1.86 -0.67 8.14
N GLU A 45 0.68 -0.04 8.08
CA GLU A 45 -0.45 -0.37 8.97
C GLU A 45 -0.95 -1.81 8.75
N GLU A 46 -1.09 -2.23 7.50
CA GLU A 46 -1.46 -3.61 7.16
C GLU A 46 -0.39 -4.62 7.62
N ILE A 47 0.89 -4.28 7.46
CA ILE A 47 2.01 -5.10 7.97
C ILE A 47 1.90 -5.22 9.49
N ALA A 48 1.69 -4.11 10.21
CA ALA A 48 1.56 -4.12 11.67
C ALA A 48 0.37 -4.97 12.13
N THR A 49 -0.77 -4.86 11.44
CA THR A 49 -1.97 -5.65 11.70
C THR A 49 -1.72 -7.14 11.48
N LYS A 50 -1.11 -7.53 10.36
CA LYS A 50 -0.80 -8.94 10.06
C LYS A 50 0.29 -9.51 10.97
N ALA A 51 1.29 -8.71 11.33
CA ALA A 51 2.37 -9.12 12.23
C ALA A 51 1.87 -9.32 13.67
N SER A 52 0.97 -8.47 14.16
CA SER A 52 0.35 -8.64 15.48
C SER A 52 -0.54 -9.89 15.52
N GLY A 53 -1.32 -10.16 14.46
CA GLY A 53 -2.08 -11.40 14.30
C GLY A 53 -1.18 -12.64 14.32
N ARG A 54 -0.02 -12.59 13.65
CA ARG A 54 0.94 -13.69 13.64
C ARG A 54 1.56 -13.93 15.01
N LYS A 55 1.95 -12.88 15.74
CA LYS A 55 2.47 -13.01 17.11
C LYS A 55 1.44 -13.57 18.08
N ALA A 56 0.17 -13.17 17.94
CA ALA A 56 -0.92 -13.73 18.74
C ALA A 56 -1.13 -15.23 18.46
N ALA A 57 -1.10 -15.63 17.18
CA ALA A 57 -1.19 -17.03 16.78
C ALA A 57 0.02 -17.85 17.27
N ASP A 58 1.25 -17.37 17.09
CA ASP A 58 2.47 -18.06 17.54
C ASP A 58 2.49 -18.27 19.07
N SER A 59 1.84 -17.40 19.84
CA SER A 59 1.70 -17.53 21.30
C SER A 59 0.67 -18.60 21.73
N LEU A 60 -0.32 -18.88 20.88
CA LEU A 60 -1.35 -19.91 21.11
C LEU A 60 -0.89 -21.32 20.73
N PHE A 61 0.12 -21.44 19.86
CA PHE A 61 0.65 -22.73 19.38
C PHE A 61 1.89 -23.23 20.12
N ARG A 62 2.33 -22.55 21.19
CA ARG A 62 3.41 -23.03 22.06
C ARG A 62 2.83 -23.60 23.37
N PHE A 63 2.64 -24.92 23.37
CA PHE A 63 2.52 -25.76 24.56
C PHE A 63 3.77 -26.61 24.70
#